data_AF-E0NNE1-F1
#
_entry.id   AF-E0NNE1-F1
#
_cell.length_a   1.000
_cell.length_b   1.000
_cell.length_c   1.000
_cell.angle_alpha   90.00
_cell.angle_beta   90.00
_cell.angle_gamma   90.00
#
_symmetry.space_group_name_H-M   'P 1'
#
loop_
_entity.id
_entity.type
_entity.pdbx_description
1 polymer ?
#
loop_
_entity_poly.entity_id
_entity_poly.type
_entity_poly.pdbx_seq_one_letter_code
_entity_poly.pdbx_strand_id
1 'polypeptide(L)' 'MANVNLNIRLDEELKNEFSKVCESMGMSMSTAFNVFAKAVVNDNGIPFKVKGSNPIVAEFDNMDDFKNFVSEI' A
#
# COMPACT_ATOMS: atom_id res chain seq x y z
N MET A 1 -12.76 -13.52 -14.99
CA MET A 1 -12.76 -12.29 -14.16
C MET A 1 -12.18 -11.17 -15.02
N ALA A 2 -12.76 -9.97 -14.97
CA ALA A 2 -12.23 -8.83 -15.73
C ALA A 2 -10.91 -8.38 -15.11
N ASN A 3 -9.84 -8.34 -15.90
CA ASN A 3 -8.58 -7.72 -15.48
C ASN A 3 -8.70 -6.20 -15.71
N VAL A 4 -8.49 -5.44 -14.64
CA VAL A 4 -8.40 -3.97 -14.70
C VAL A 4 -6.92 -3.60 -14.64
N ASN A 5 -6.50 -2.71 -15.54
CA ASN A 5 -5.13 -2.19 -15.52
C ASN A 5 -5.05 -1.02 -14.54
N LEU A 6 -4.05 -1.03 -13.66
CA LEU A 6 -3.86 -0.04 -12.62
C LEU A 6 -2.48 0.61 -12.83
N ASN A 7 -2.46 1.90 -13.11
CA ASN A 7 -1.22 2.67 -13.29
C ASN A 7 -0.92 3.44 -12.00
N ILE A 8 0.19 3.11 -11.35
CA ILE A 8 0.63 3.74 -10.10
C ILE A 8 1.96 4.43 -10.38
N ARG A 9 2.09 5.68 -9.95
CA ARG A 9 3.37 6.38 -9.93
C ARG A 9 4.07 6.08 -8.60
N LEU A 10 5.29 5.60 -8.68
CA LEU A 10 6.18 5.39 -7.54
C LEU A 10 7.53 5.99 -7.91
N ASP A 11 8.23 6.53 -6.92
CA ASP A 11 9.63 6.89 -7.07
C ASP A 11 10.49 5.67 -7.39
N GLU A 12 11.57 5.90 -8.13
CA GLU A 12 12.44 4.83 -8.62
C GLU A 12 13.10 4.04 -7.49
N GLU A 13 13.53 4.74 -6.43
CA GLU A 13 14.11 4.11 -5.24
C GLU A 13 13.09 3.21 -4.54
N LEU A 14 11.88 3.72 -4.29
CA LEU A 14 10.80 2.96 -3.66
C LEU A 14 10.41 1.73 -4.49
N LYS A 15 10.31 1.88 -5.81
CA LYS A 15 10.05 0.75 -6.72
C LYS A 15 11.14 -0.31 -6.59
N ASN A 16 12.41 0.08 -6.58
CA ASN A 16 13.52 -0.86 -6.51
C ASN A 16 13.57 -1.61 -5.17
N GLU A 17 13.32 -0.92 -4.06
CA GLU A 17 13.20 -1.53 -2.73
C GLU A 17 12.02 -2.50 -2.67
N PHE A 18 10.86 -2.07 -3.15
CA PHE A 18 9.65 -2.91 -3.19
C PHE A 18 9.85 -4.16 -4.06
N SER A 19 10.58 -4.07 -5.18
CA SER A 19 10.86 -5.23 -6.06
C SER A 19 11.67 -6.27 -5.32
N LYS A 20 12.76 -5.85 -4.65
CA LYS A 20 13.65 -6.74 -3.89
C LYS A 20 12.88 -7.48 -2.79
N VAL A 21 12.00 -6.77 -2.09
CA VAL A 21 11.13 -7.34 -1.07
C VAL A 21 10.17 -8.37 -1.66
N CYS A 22 9.48 -8.04 -2.76
CA CYS A 22 8.59 -8.98 -3.46
C CYS A 22 9.34 -10.22 -3.96
N GLU A 23 10.52 -10.04 -4.56
CA GLU A 23 11.38 -11.12 -5.07
C GLU A 23 11.86 -12.05 -3.93
N SER A 24 12.25 -11.49 -2.79
CA SER A 24 12.64 -12.28 -1.61
C SER A 24 11.50 -13.15 -1.07
N MET A 25 10.25 -12.69 -1.25
CA MET A 25 9.05 -13.45 -0.90
C MET A 25 8.56 -14.38 -2.01
N GLY A 26 9.26 -14.43 -3.15
CA GLY A 26 8.92 -15.27 -4.29
C GLY A 26 7.66 -14.82 -5.05
N MET A 27 7.32 -13.53 -4.99
CA MET A 27 6.13 -12.97 -5.63
C MET A 27 6.45 -11.77 -6.51
N SER A 28 5.59 -11.50 -7.50
CA SER A 28 5.68 -10.28 -8.31
C SER A 28 5.07 -9.07 -7.60
N MET A 29 5.49 -7.86 -7.98
CA MET A 29 4.88 -6.61 -7.48
C MET A 29 3.36 -6.60 -7.65
N SER A 30 2.84 -7.05 -8.81
CA SER A 30 1.40 -7.11 -9.04
C SER A 30 0.69 -8.07 -8.09
N THR A 31 1.35 -9.17 -7.71
CA THR A 31 0.81 -10.10 -6.70
C THR A 31 0.78 -9.44 -5.33
N ALA A 32 1.87 -8.75 -4.95
CA ALA A 32 1.92 -8.01 -3.69
C ALA A 32 0.84 -6.92 -3.60
N PHE A 33 0.62 -6.16 -4.69
CA PHE A 33 -0.48 -5.19 -4.77
C PHE A 33 -1.86 -5.84 -4.64
N ASN A 34 -2.07 -6.99 -5.27
CA ASN A 34 -3.34 -7.72 -5.13
C ASN A 34 -3.57 -8.24 -3.71
N VAL A 35 -2.51 -8.68 -3.03
CA VAL A 35 -2.59 -9.10 -1.61
C VAL A 35 -2.93 -7.90 -0.73
N PHE A 36 -2.26 -6.77 -0.93
CA PHE A 36 -2.54 -5.53 -0.22
C PHE A 36 -3.98 -5.07 -0.41
N ALA A 37 -4.46 -5.01 -1.65
CA ALA A 37 -5.84 -4.61 -1.95
C ALA A 37 -6.87 -5.53 -1.29
N LYS A 38 -6.64 -6.85 -1.28
CA LYS A 38 -7.53 -7.81 -0.60
C LYS A 38 -7.54 -7.62 0.91
N ALA A 39 -6.38 -7.38 1.51
CA ALA A 39 -6.27 -7.16 2.94
C ALA A 39 -6.97 -5.85 3.35
N VAL A 40 -6.80 -4.78 2.58
CA VAL A 40 -7.50 -3.50 2.81
C VAL A 40 -9.02 -3.66 2.75
N VAL A 41 -9.53 -4.38 1.74
CA VAL A 41 -10.98 -4.64 1.60
C VAL A 41 -11.51 -5.51 2.75
N ASN A 42 -10.72 -6.49 3.20
CA ASN A 42 -11.13 -7.37 4.30
C ASN A 42 -11.22 -6.63 5.63
N ASP A 43 -10.25 -5.76 5.92
CA ASP A 43 -10.12 -5.10 7.21
C ASP A 43 -10.81 -3.71 7.23
N ASN A 44 -11.34 -3.25 6.08
CA ASN A 44 -11.84 -1.88 5.86
C ASN A 44 -10.85 -0.82 6.37
N GLY A 45 -9.56 -1.06 6.18
CA GLY A 45 -8.47 -0.24 6.74
C GLY A 45 -7.11 -0.68 6.22
N ILE A 46 -6.04 0.04 6.59
CA ILE A 46 -4.69 -0.33 6.16
C ILE A 46 -4.19 -1.54 6.99
N PRO A 47 -3.79 -2.65 6.34
CA PRO A 47 -3.42 -3.92 7.00
C PRO A 47 -2.01 -3.91 7.64
N PHE A 48 -1.39 -2.75 7.80
CA PHE A 48 -0.08 -2.61 8.44
C PHE A 48 -0.12 -1.53 9.52
N LYS A 49 0.55 -1.81 10.64
CA LYS A 49 0.79 -0.81 11.68
C LYS A 49 1.78 0.22 11.16
N VAL A 50 1.34 1.43 10.96
CA VAL A 50 2.25 2.52 10.61
C VAL A 50 3.08 2.88 11.84
N LYS A 51 4.40 2.60 11.80
CA LYS A 51 5.33 2.94 12.89
C LYS A 51 6.25 4.06 12.42
N GLY A 52 6.13 5.24 13.00
CA GLY A 52 6.88 6.45 12.63
C GLY A 52 8.17 6.56 13.42
N SER A 53 9.28 6.86 12.76
CA SER A 53 9.80 8.23 12.73
C SER A 53 9.39 9.11 11.53
N ASN A 54 8.51 8.64 10.65
CA ASN A 54 7.97 9.39 9.50
C ASN A 54 6.49 9.77 9.81
N PRO A 55 5.97 10.96 9.41
CA PRO A 55 4.65 11.49 9.80
C PRO A 55 3.43 10.71 9.27
N ILE A 56 3.64 9.49 8.78
CA ILE A 56 2.62 8.54 8.30
C ILE A 56 1.75 8.03 9.47
N VAL A 57 2.12 8.28 10.74
CA VAL A 57 1.44 7.75 11.93
C VAL A 57 0.21 8.58 12.31
N ALA A 58 -0.85 8.45 11.54
CA ALA A 58 -2.18 8.55 12.11
C ALA A 58 -2.71 7.11 12.22
N GLU A 59 -2.97 6.66 13.44
CA GLU A 59 -4.06 5.70 13.63
C GLU A 59 -5.30 6.45 13.15
N PHE A 60 -5.77 6.12 11.95
CA PHE A 60 -6.94 6.78 11.39
C PHE A 60 -8.16 6.28 12.17
N ASP A 61 -8.55 7.05 13.19
CA ASP A 61 -9.74 6.78 14.01
C ASP A 61 -11.01 6.79 13.15
N ASN A 62 -10.95 7.44 11.98
CA ASN A 62 -12.03 7.50 11.03
C ASN A 62 -11.53 7.54 9.57
N MET A 63 -12.46 7.25 8.66
CA MET A 63 -12.23 7.18 7.22
C MET A 63 -11.82 8.54 6.61
N ASP A 64 -12.15 9.66 7.24
CA ASP A 64 -11.92 10.99 6.68
C ASP A 64 -10.48 11.45 6.91
N ASP A 65 -9.89 11.13 8.06
CA ASP A 65 -8.45 11.34 8.30
C ASP A 65 -7.61 10.53 7.31
N PHE A 66 -8.03 9.30 6.99
CA PHE A 66 -7.36 8.47 5.97
C PHE A 66 -7.43 9.10 4.57
N LYS A 67 -8.59 9.62 4.16
CA LYS A 67 -8.75 10.29 2.85
C LYS A 67 -7.89 11.54 2.73
N ASN A 68 -7.84 12.36 3.78
CA ASN A 68 -7.02 13.56 3.81
C ASN A 68 -5.55 13.20 3.64
N PHE A 69 -5.08 12.18 4.36
CA PHE A 69 -3.71 11.70 4.23
C PHE A 69 -3.38 11.19 2.82
N VAL A 70 -4.21 10.32 2.24
CA VAL A 70 -3.99 9.81 0.88
C VAL A 70 -3.98 10.93 -0.17
N SER A 71 -4.63 12.06 0.11
CA SER A 71 -4.62 13.23 -0.78
C SER A 71 -3.32 14.07 -0.68
N GLU A 72 -2.52 13.89 0.37
CA GLU A 72 -1.28 14.64 0.61
C GLU A 72 -0.02 13.91 0.13
N ILE A 73 -0.14 12.62 -0.19
CA ILE A 73 0.91 11.77 -0.78
C ILE A 73 0.82 11.81 -2.31
#